data_AF-A0A8T8WFW3-F1
#
_entry.id   AF-A0A8T8WFW3-F1
#
_cell.length_a   1.000
_cell.length_b   1.000
_cell.length_c   1.000
_cell.angle_alpha   90.00
_cell.angle_beta   90.00
_cell.angle_gamma   90.00
#
_symmetry.space_group_name_H-M   'P 1'
#
loop_
_entity.id
_entity.type
_entity.pdbx_description
1 polymer ?
#
loop_
_entity_poly.entity_id
_entity_poly.type
_entity_poly.pdbx_seq_one_letter_code
_entity_poly.pdbx_strand_id
1 'polypeptide(L)'
;MSLVASLPGRPLTDGEVASLNRADSVELAVAVESDTDSEAADANAAADGAEGLLLATDAWVKGLDFLGGAWEVVESVEIEDEADRYEALRACEDAVRANRAE
;
A
#
# COMPACT_ATOMS: atom_id res chain seq x y z
N MET A 1 6.01 17.52 -4.75
CA MET A 1 5.79 16.93 -3.42
C MET A 1 5.41 15.48 -3.66
N SER A 2 6.06 14.53 -2.97
CA SER A 2 5.73 13.11 -3.12
C SER A 2 4.42 12.81 -2.39
N LEU A 3 3.48 12.11 -3.03
CA LEU A 3 2.23 11.64 -2.43
C LEU A 3 2.47 10.91 -1.10
N VAL A 4 3.55 10.14 -1.03
CA VAL A 4 3.98 9.40 0.17
C VAL A 4 4.18 10.33 1.37
N ALA A 5 4.79 11.50 1.14
CA ALA A 5 5.04 12.49 2.20
C ALA A 5 3.76 13.17 2.70
N SER A 6 2.62 12.99 2.02
CA SER A 6 1.31 13.50 2.44
C SER A 6 0.49 12.50 3.26
N LEU A 7 0.95 11.24 3.33
CA LEU A 7 0.29 10.21 4.12
C LEU A 7 0.40 10.52 5.62
N PRO A 8 -0.62 10.17 6.42
CA PRO A 8 -0.59 10.39 7.86
C PRO A 8 0.49 9.51 8.51
N GLY A 9 1.09 9.97 9.61
CA GLY A 9 2.04 9.19 10.43
C GLY A 9 1.37 8.09 11.26
N ARG A 10 0.39 7.39 10.68
CA ARG A 10 -0.31 6.23 11.24
C ARG A 10 -0.82 5.31 10.12
N PRO A 11 -1.18 4.06 10.42
CA PRO A 11 -1.85 3.17 9.48
C PRO A 11 -3.16 3.78 8.95
N LEU A 12 -3.49 3.48 7.70
CA LEU A 12 -4.67 4.01 7.02
C LEU A 12 -5.91 3.20 7.35
N THR A 13 -7.01 3.84 7.66
CA THR A 13 -8.30 3.15 7.74
C THR A 13 -8.80 2.76 6.35
N ASP A 14 -9.68 1.76 6.26
CA ASP A 14 -10.33 1.39 4.99
C ASP A 14 -11.01 2.57 4.30
N GLY A 15 -11.62 3.48 5.09
CA GLY A 15 -12.24 4.69 4.58
C GLY A 15 -11.24 5.67 3.95
N GLU A 16 -10.03 5.75 4.48
CA GLU A 16 -8.94 6.56 3.93
C GLU A 16 -8.37 5.93 2.67
N VAL A 17 -8.15 4.61 2.64
CA VAL A 17 -7.74 3.87 1.42
C VAL A 17 -8.80 4.05 0.31
N ALA A 18 -10.08 3.92 0.64
CA ALA A 18 -11.17 4.15 -0.30
C ALA A 18 -11.27 5.63 -0.75
N SER A 19 -10.77 6.58 0.04
CA SER A 19 -10.71 7.99 -0.34
C SER A 19 -9.54 8.26 -1.27
N LEU A 20 -8.40 7.57 -1.12
CA LEU A 20 -7.27 7.65 -2.06
C LEU A 20 -7.68 7.19 -3.47
N ASN A 21 -8.45 6.12 -3.59
CA ASN A 21 -8.98 5.65 -4.88
C ASN A 21 -9.94 6.65 -5.57
N ARG A 22 -10.42 7.65 -4.84
CA ARG A 22 -11.28 8.72 -5.37
C ARG A 22 -10.50 10.01 -5.63
N ALA A 23 -9.21 10.04 -5.30
CA ALA A 23 -8.36 11.20 -5.53
C ALA A 23 -7.72 11.13 -6.92
N ASP A 24 -7.54 12.27 -7.58
CA ASP A 24 -6.93 12.33 -8.92
C ASP A 24 -5.43 12.02 -8.94
N SER A 25 -4.80 11.78 -7.79
CA SER A 25 -3.34 11.58 -7.66
C SER A 25 -2.91 10.13 -7.85
N VAL A 26 -3.84 9.17 -7.78
CA VAL A 26 -3.59 7.74 -7.99
C VAL A 26 -4.77 7.11 -8.68
N GLU A 27 -4.52 6.05 -9.45
CA GLU A 27 -5.56 5.26 -10.09
C GLU A 27 -6.02 4.08 -9.23
N LEU A 28 -5.13 3.60 -8.34
CA LEU A 28 -5.40 2.49 -7.46
C LEU A 28 -4.66 2.68 -6.13
N ALA A 29 -5.38 2.43 -5.03
CA ALA A 29 -4.81 2.27 -3.70
C ALA A 29 -5.38 1.01 -3.03
N VAL A 30 -4.54 0.09 -2.58
CA VAL A 30 -5.00 -1.19 -2.01
C VAL A 30 -4.17 -1.50 -0.76
N ALA A 31 -4.85 -1.91 0.32
CA ALA A 31 -4.19 -2.39 1.52
C ALA A 31 -3.53 -3.75 1.24
N VAL A 32 -2.30 -3.93 1.70
CA VAL A 32 -1.60 -5.22 1.66
C VAL A 32 -1.67 -5.84 3.05
N GLU A 33 -2.56 -6.83 3.18
CA GLU A 33 -2.72 -7.59 4.42
C GLU A 33 -1.53 -8.54 4.60
N SER A 34 -1.03 -8.63 5.83
CA SER A 34 -0.14 -9.71 6.22
C SER A 34 -0.97 -10.95 6.58
N ASP A 35 -0.42 -12.16 6.41
CA ASP A 35 -1.08 -13.39 6.86
C ASP A 35 -1.41 -13.37 8.36
N THR A 36 -0.69 -12.57 9.17
CA THR A 36 -0.93 -12.42 10.62
C THR A 36 -2.11 -11.50 10.92
N ASP A 37 -2.37 -10.50 10.08
CA ASP A 37 -3.50 -9.57 10.23
C ASP A 37 -4.87 -10.28 10.05
N SER A 38 -4.89 -11.34 9.24
CA SER A 38 -6.11 -12.11 8.94
C SER A 38 -6.64 -12.91 10.14
N GLU A 39 -5.76 -13.39 11.04
CA GLU A 39 -6.18 -14.14 12.24
C GLU A 39 -6.64 -13.22 13.38
N ALA A 40 -6.20 -11.96 13.40
CA ALA A 40 -6.62 -10.95 14.38
C ALA A 40 -7.95 -10.24 13.98
N ALA A 41 -8.25 -10.16 12.68
CA ALA A 41 -9.45 -9.51 12.15
C ALA A 41 -10.77 -10.15 12.64
N ASP A 42 -10.78 -11.45 12.91
CA ASP A 42 -11.98 -12.21 13.31
C ASP A 42 -12.36 -12.05 14.81
N ALA A 43 -11.53 -11.43 15.64
CA ALA A 43 -11.74 -11.41 17.11
C ALA A 43 -12.39 -10.13 17.67
N ASN A 44 -12.27 -8.98 17.02
CA ASN A 44 -12.95 -7.71 17.35
C ASN A 44 -12.47 -6.64 16.35
N ALA A 45 -13.17 -6.48 15.23
CA ALA A 45 -12.79 -5.55 14.16
C ALA A 45 -12.91 -4.07 14.57
N ALA A 46 -11.86 -3.53 15.19
CA ALA A 46 -11.50 -2.11 15.19
C ALA A 46 -10.21 -1.89 16.00
N ALA A 47 -9.05 -1.73 15.34
CA ALA A 47 -7.98 -0.87 15.88
C ALA A 47 -6.86 -0.55 14.87
N ASP A 48 -6.34 -1.52 14.13
CA ASP A 48 -5.10 -1.31 13.37
C ASP A 48 -5.41 -1.21 11.88
N GLY A 49 -5.24 -0.02 11.32
CA GLY A 49 -5.46 0.24 9.90
C GLY A 49 -4.47 -0.51 9.01
N ALA A 50 -4.60 -0.34 7.69
CA ALA A 50 -3.63 -0.84 6.73
C ALA A 50 -2.23 -0.27 7.02
N GLU A 51 -1.31 -1.17 7.34
CA GLU A 51 0.12 -0.89 7.53
C GLU A 51 0.92 -1.13 6.24
N GLY A 52 0.45 -2.04 5.37
CA GLY A 52 0.96 -2.21 4.02
C GLY A 52 0.04 -1.56 2.98
N LEU A 53 0.60 -0.93 1.94
CA LEU A 53 -0.17 -0.22 0.92
C LEU A 53 0.47 -0.37 -0.47
N LEU A 54 -0.35 -0.63 -1.48
CA LEU A 54 0.00 -0.43 -2.90
C LEU A 54 -0.62 0.87 -3.39
N LEU A 55 0.17 1.65 -4.13
CA LEU A 55 -0.28 2.82 -4.86
C LEU A 55 0.11 2.66 -6.33
N ALA A 56 -0.81 2.93 -7.25
CA ALA A 56 -0.51 2.89 -8.68
C ALA A 56 -1.04 4.12 -9.42
N THR A 57 -0.28 4.50 -10.43
CA THR A 57 -0.64 5.46 -11.48
C THR A 57 -0.44 4.79 -12.84
N ASP A 58 -0.67 5.52 -13.92
CA ASP A 58 -0.35 5.09 -15.28
C ASP A 58 1.16 4.93 -15.52
N ALA A 59 2.00 5.64 -14.75
CA ALA A 59 3.44 5.68 -14.93
C ALA A 59 4.24 4.84 -13.92
N TRP A 60 3.66 4.45 -12.79
CA TRP A 60 4.38 3.70 -11.75
C TRP A 60 3.44 2.95 -10.81
N VAL A 61 4.00 1.92 -10.16
CA VAL A 61 3.45 1.25 -8.98
C VAL A 61 4.46 1.35 -7.84
N LYS A 62 3.97 1.61 -6.63
CA LYS A 62 4.77 1.65 -5.40
C LYS A 62 4.16 0.76 -4.33
N GLY A 63 5.01 -0.04 -3.71
CA GLY A 63 4.73 -0.73 -2.46
C GLY A 63 5.23 0.10 -1.29
N LEU A 64 4.39 0.27 -0.27
CA LEU A 64 4.71 1.00 0.93
C LEU A 64 4.46 0.14 2.17
N ASP A 65 5.27 0.39 3.18
CA ASP A 65 5.12 -0.19 4.51
C ASP A 65 5.20 0.90 5.57
N PHE A 66 4.40 0.76 6.63
CA PHE A 66 4.38 1.68 7.75
C PHE A 66 5.35 1.19 8.84
N LEU A 67 6.53 1.79 8.89
CA LEU A 67 7.61 1.40 9.78
C LEU A 67 8.04 2.56 10.69
N GLY A 68 8.16 2.28 11.99
CA GLY A 68 8.74 3.24 12.93
C GLY A 68 7.97 4.58 13.03
N GLY A 69 6.69 4.60 12.65
CA GLY A 69 5.85 5.80 12.67
C GLY A 69 5.80 6.58 11.35
N ALA A 70 6.38 6.05 10.26
CA ALA A 70 6.40 6.69 8.96
C ALA A 70 6.11 5.70 7.81
N TRP A 71 5.60 6.23 6.70
CA TRP A 71 5.43 5.48 5.47
C TRP A 71 6.72 5.47 4.67
N GLU A 72 7.22 4.27 4.37
CA GLU A 72 8.43 4.06 3.59
C GLU A 72 8.09 3.34 2.28
N VAL A 73 8.77 3.69 1.20
CA VAL A 73 8.64 2.99 -0.08
C VAL A 73 9.60 1.81 -0.06
N VAL A 74 9.05 0.60 -0.10
CA VAL A 74 9.84 -0.64 -0.09
C VAL A 74 10.14 -1.13 -1.51
N GLU A 75 9.28 -0.77 -2.48
CA GLU A 75 9.47 -1.08 -3.90
C GLU A 75 8.81 0.00 -4.77
N SER A 76 9.41 0.29 -5.92
CA SER A 76 8.92 1.26 -6.89
C SER A 76 9.26 0.79 -8.30
N VAL A 77 8.25 0.42 -9.06
CA VAL A 77 8.36 -0.05 -10.44
C VAL A 77 7.72 0.97 -11.37
N GLU A 78 8.48 1.46 -12.35
CA GLU A 78 7.94 2.33 -13.41
C GLU A 78 7.18 1.47 -14.43
N ILE A 79 6.12 2.04 -15.02
CA ILE A 79 5.29 1.42 -16.05
C ILE A 79 5.69 2.02 -17.39
N GLU A 80 6.25 1.20 -18.28
CA GLU A 80 6.58 1.60 -19.65
C GLU A 80 5.41 1.28 -20.59
N ASP A 81 4.75 0.12 -20.42
CA ASP A 81 3.56 -0.29 -21.15
C ASP A 81 2.47 -0.85 -20.22
N GLU A 82 1.20 -0.79 -20.64
CA GLU A 82 0.06 -1.32 -19.86
C GLU A 82 0.22 -2.82 -19.52
N ALA A 83 0.91 -3.57 -20.37
CA ALA A 83 1.21 -4.99 -20.16
C ALA A 83 2.06 -5.23 -18.89
N ASP A 84 2.89 -4.25 -18.50
CA ASP A 84 3.81 -4.37 -17.37
C ASP A 84 3.12 -4.11 -16.03
N ARG A 85 1.92 -3.50 -16.06
CA ARG A 85 1.20 -3.07 -14.86
C ARG A 85 0.92 -4.21 -13.89
N TYR A 86 0.52 -5.38 -14.41
CA TYR A 86 0.23 -6.54 -13.56
C TYR A 86 1.49 -7.07 -12.87
N GLU A 87 2.61 -7.13 -13.60
CA GLU A 87 3.89 -7.58 -13.05
C GLU A 87 4.42 -6.58 -12.00
N ALA A 88 4.31 -5.28 -12.27
CA ALA A 88 4.65 -4.22 -11.34
C ALA A 88 3.82 -4.27 -10.04
N LEU A 89 2.50 -4.47 -10.16
CA LEU A 89 1.61 -4.68 -9.00
C LEU A 89 2.07 -5.85 -8.15
N ARG A 90 2.34 -7.00 -8.78
CA ARG A 90 2.78 -8.21 -8.10
C ARG A 90 4.13 -8.02 -7.41
N ALA A 91 5.11 -7.43 -8.09
CA ALA A 91 6.43 -7.18 -7.53
C ALA A 91 6.37 -6.27 -6.30
N CYS A 92 5.59 -5.19 -6.37
CA CYS A 92 5.40 -4.29 -5.24
C CYS A 92 4.66 -4.98 -4.07
N GLU A 93 3.66 -5.81 -4.37
CA GLU A 93 2.89 -6.54 -3.36
C GLU A 93 3.77 -7.55 -2.61
N ASP A 94 4.56 -8.31 -3.36
CA ASP A 94 5.50 -9.29 -2.82
C ASP A 94 6.59 -8.61 -1.97
N ALA A 95 7.08 -7.44 -2.39
CA ALA A 95 8.05 -6.66 -1.62
C ALA A 95 7.48 -6.16 -0.29
N VAL A 96 6.23 -5.67 -0.26
CA VAL A 96 5.56 -5.27 0.99
C VAL A 96 5.40 -6.47 1.92
N ARG A 97 4.94 -7.61 1.40
CA ARG A 97 4.79 -8.84 2.20
C ARG A 97 6.13 -9.34 2.75
N ALA A 98 7.17 -9.35 1.92
CA ALA A 98 8.50 -9.77 2.34
C ALA A 98 9.05 -8.87 3.44
N ASN A 99 8.89 -7.55 3.31
CA ASN A 99 9.35 -6.59 4.31
C ASN A 99 8.64 -6.75 5.66
N ARG A 100 7.35 -7.13 5.66
CA ARG A 100 6.56 -7.36 6.88
C ARG A 100 6.76 -8.75 7.50
N ALA A 101 7.41 -9.66 6.80
CA ALA A 101 7.71 -11.01 7.30
C ALA A 101 9.09 -11.11 8.00
N GLU A 102 9.93 -10.06 7.92
CA GLU A 102 11.23 -9.96 8.58
C GLU A 102 11.13 -9.46 10.03
#